data_AF-A0A413UBG7-F1
#
_entry.id   AF-A0A413UBG7-F1
#
_cell.length_a   1.000
_cell.length_b   1.000
_cell.length_c   1.000
_cell.angle_alpha   90.00
_cell.angle_beta   90.00
_cell.angle_gamma   90.00
#
_symmetry.space_group_name_H-M   'P 1'
#
loop_
_entity.id
_entity.type
_entity.pdbx_description
1 polymer ?
#
loop_
_entity_poly.entity_id
_entity_poly.type
_entity_poly.pdbx_seq_one_letter_code
_entity_poly.pdbx_strand_id
1 'polypeptide(L)'
;MMMYFEFNEDRLKKHNLTKEQCFSVIDKVMNQNGIYAKQSGTYITSEKSGFDAFSLLKCKLPKTKWFLNVIEKWFWFDDENDVDWNDVGADCIHSINIYGV
;
A
#
# COMPACT_ATOMS: atom_id res chain seq x y z
N MET A 1 1.28 -5.67 12.45
CA MET A 1 1.66 -5.09 11.15
C MET A 1 0.54 -4.23 10.60
N MET A 2 0.91 -3.08 10.04
CA MET A 2 0.01 -2.13 9.40
C MET A 2 0.57 -1.72 8.04
N MET A 3 -0.30 -1.67 7.03
CA MET A 3 0.02 -1.09 5.73
C MET A 3 -0.96 0.03 5.41
N TYR A 4 -0.43 1.18 4.98
CA TYR A 4 -1.19 2.38 4.69
C TYR A 4 -0.98 2.83 3.25
N PHE A 5 -2.07 3.23 2.61
CA PHE A 5 -2.11 3.73 1.24
C PHE A 5 -2.90 5.04 1.19
N GLU A 6 -2.32 6.06 0.57
CA GLU A 6 -2.98 7.31 0.23
C GLU A 6 -2.75 7.62 -1.24
N PHE A 7 -3.84 7.79 -1.98
CA PHE A 7 -3.79 8.19 -3.39
C PHE A 7 -3.99 9.68 -3.57
N ASN A 8 -3.26 10.26 -4.52
CA ASN A 8 -3.40 11.65 -4.91
C ASN A 8 -4.62 11.81 -5.83
N GLU A 9 -5.62 12.59 -5.40
CA GLU A 9 -6.87 12.77 -6.15
C GLU A 9 -6.68 13.44 -7.51
N ASP A 10 -5.77 14.41 -7.63
CA ASP A 10 -5.53 15.10 -8.89
C ASP A 10 -4.81 14.20 -9.89
N ARG A 11 -3.88 13.36 -9.42
CA ARG A 11 -3.24 12.34 -10.26
C ARG A 11 -4.24 11.27 -10.68
N LEU A 12 -5.12 10.82 -9.79
CA LEU A 12 -6.19 9.89 -10.13
C LEU A 12 -7.08 10.44 -11.26
N LYS A 13 -7.54 11.69 -11.14
CA LYS A 13 -8.34 12.37 -12.19
C LYS A 13 -7.56 12.47 -13.51
N LYS A 14 -6.30 12.89 -13.46
CA LYS A 14 -5.42 12.99 -14.65
C LYS A 14 -5.27 11.65 -15.39
N HIS A 15 -5.28 10.54 -14.65
CA HIS A 15 -5.16 9.19 -15.20
C HIS A 15 -6.50 8.49 -15.43
N ASN A 16 -7.65 9.19 -15.27
CA ASN A 16 -9.00 8.64 -15.40
C ASN A 16 -9.26 7.42 -14.48
N LEU A 17 -8.76 7.48 -13.24
CA LEU A 17 -8.92 6.43 -12.23
C LEU A 17 -9.71 6.95 -11.03
N THR A 18 -10.44 6.06 -10.34
CA THR A 18 -11.07 6.37 -9.05
C THR A 18 -10.37 5.67 -7.89
N LYS A 19 -10.52 6.22 -6.68
CA LYS A 19 -9.99 5.56 -5.46
C LYS A 19 -10.57 4.16 -5.29
N GLU A 20 -11.86 3.95 -5.57
CA GLU A 20 -12.46 2.62 -5.41
C GLU A 20 -11.86 1.60 -6.38
N GLN A 21 -11.56 1.99 -7.62
CA GLN A 21 -10.89 1.11 -8.59
C GLN A 21 -9.50 0.70 -8.09
N CYS A 22 -8.73 1.67 -7.59
CA CYS A 22 -7.39 1.43 -7.07
C CYS A 22 -7.43 0.53 -5.83
N PHE A 23 -8.30 0.82 -4.86
CA PHE A 23 -8.45 0.00 -3.67
C PHE A 23 -9.01 -1.38 -3.97
N SER A 24 -9.90 -1.55 -4.95
CA SER A 24 -10.42 -2.86 -5.34
C SER A 24 -9.30 -3.83 -5.75
N VAL A 25 -8.25 -3.34 -6.42
CA VAL A 25 -7.07 -4.15 -6.77
C VAL A 25 -6.30 -4.58 -5.53
N ILE A 26 -6.12 -3.67 -4.57
CA ILE A 26 -5.40 -3.94 -3.31
C ILE A 26 -6.21 -4.88 -2.43
N ASP A 27 -7.48 -4.57 -2.21
CA ASP A 27 -8.44 -5.34 -1.43
C ASP A 27 -8.53 -6.77 -1.94
N LYS A 28 -8.51 -6.98 -3.26
CA LYS A 28 -8.52 -8.33 -3.84
C LYS A 28 -7.33 -9.17 -3.35
N VAL A 29 -6.12 -8.59 -3.28
CA VAL A 29 -4.93 -9.30 -2.81
C VAL A 29 -4.96 -9.49 -1.30
N MET A 30 -5.38 -8.47 -0.55
CA MET A 30 -5.50 -8.55 0.91
C MET A 30 -6.53 -9.59 1.34
N ASN A 31 -7.73 -9.58 0.74
CA ASN A 31 -8.82 -10.50 1.04
C ASN A 31 -8.45 -11.95 0.74
N GLN A 32 -7.65 -12.21 -0.30
CA GLN A 32 -7.13 -13.55 -0.60
C GLN A 32 -6.23 -14.11 0.53
N ASN A 33 -5.65 -13.23 1.34
CA ASN A 33 -4.84 -13.56 2.51
C ASN A 33 -5.62 -13.39 3.83
N GLY A 34 -6.95 -13.21 3.77
CA GLY A 34 -7.80 -13.04 4.95
C GLY A 34 -7.62 -11.70 5.67
N ILE A 35 -7.03 -10.70 5.00
CA ILE A 35 -6.82 -9.35 5.55
C ILE A 35 -7.89 -8.43 4.98
N TYR A 36 -8.59 -7.74 5.86
CA TYR A 36 -9.65 -6.80 5.50
C TYR A 36 -9.25 -5.39 5.90
N ALA A 37 -9.67 -4.40 5.12
CA ALA A 37 -9.43 -3.00 5.43
C ALA A 37 -10.13 -2.61 6.75
N LYS A 38 -9.40 -2.01 7.69
CA LYS A 38 -9.96 -1.42 8.92
C LYS A 38 -10.69 -0.11 8.61
N GLN A 39 -10.12 0.65 7.66
CA GLN A 39 -10.64 1.88 7.08
C GLN A 39 -10.04 2.04 5.69
N SER A 40 -10.56 2.97 4.87
CA SER A 40 -10.08 3.17 3.49
C SER A 40 -8.56 3.36 3.45
N GLY A 41 -7.87 2.47 2.73
CA GLY A 41 -6.42 2.47 2.58
C GLY A 41 -5.60 2.03 3.80
N THR A 42 -6.21 1.55 4.89
CA THR A 42 -5.48 1.04 6.06
C THR A 42 -5.82 -0.42 6.33
N TYR A 43 -4.78 -1.25 6.37
CA TYR A 43 -4.87 -2.69 6.61
C TYR A 43 -4.06 -3.05 7.84
N ILE A 44 -4.68 -3.72 8.81
CA ILE A 44 -4.04 -4.10 10.07
C ILE A 44 -4.22 -5.60 10.28
N THR A 45 -3.14 -6.27 10.62
CA THR A 45 -3.11 -7.72 10.71
C THR A 45 -1.98 -8.22 11.60
N SER A 46 -2.06 -9.49 11.98
CA SER A 46 -0.98 -10.17 12.70
C SER A 46 0.28 -10.27 11.86
N GLU A 47 1.45 -10.37 12.49
CA GLU A 47 2.74 -10.42 11.80
C GLU A 47 2.81 -11.54 10.74
N LYS A 48 2.35 -12.74 11.09
CA LYS A 48 2.45 -13.91 10.21
C LYS A 48 1.61 -13.79 8.94
N SER A 49 0.41 -13.23 9.02
CA SER A 49 -0.47 -13.05 7.86
C SER A 49 -0.12 -11.80 7.06
N GLY A 50 0.36 -10.75 7.72
CA GLY A 50 0.69 -9.47 7.09
C GLY A 50 1.90 -9.56 6.19
N PHE A 51 2.95 -10.24 6.63
CA PHE A 51 4.22 -10.27 5.91
C PHE A 51 4.06 -10.77 4.46
N ASP A 52 3.37 -11.89 4.26
CA ASP A 52 3.19 -12.49 2.93
C ASP A 52 2.37 -11.58 2.00
N ALA A 53 1.25 -11.06 2.49
CA ALA A 53 0.36 -10.20 1.71
C ALA A 53 1.01 -8.85 1.37
N PHE A 54 1.66 -8.22 2.35
CA PHE A 54 2.29 -6.91 2.20
C PHE A 54 3.51 -7.01 1.29
N SER A 55 4.32 -8.08 1.44
CA SER A 55 5.43 -8.37 0.51
C SER A 55 4.94 -8.59 -0.91
N LEU A 56 3.84 -9.33 -1.09
CA LEU A 56 3.26 -9.56 -2.41
C LEU A 56 2.80 -8.26 -3.08
N LEU A 57 2.15 -7.37 -2.33
CA LEU A 57 1.74 -6.05 -2.82
C LEU A 57 2.95 -5.17 -3.13
N LYS A 58 3.96 -5.17 -2.24
CA LYS A 58 5.22 -4.45 -2.44
C LYS A 58 5.90 -4.86 -3.75
N CYS A 59 5.84 -6.13 -4.12
CA CYS A 59 6.40 -6.64 -5.37
C CYS A 59 5.53 -6.42 -6.61
N LYS A 60 4.19 -6.44 -6.48
CA LYS A 60 3.27 -6.40 -7.63
C LYS A 60 2.81 -5.00 -8.01
N LEU A 61 2.48 -4.16 -7.04
CA LEU A 61 1.91 -2.83 -7.29
C LEU A 61 2.85 -1.93 -8.10
N PRO A 62 4.17 -1.86 -7.82
CA PRO A 62 5.10 -1.01 -8.57
C PRO A 62 5.22 -1.41 -10.04
N LYS A 63 5.00 -2.70 -10.34
CA LYS A 63 5.06 -3.26 -11.70
C LYS A 63 3.81 -2.96 -12.52
N THR A 64 2.76 -2.43 -11.89
CA THR A 64 1.56 -1.99 -12.62
C THR A 64 1.81 -0.62 -13.27
N LYS A 65 1.19 -0.38 -14.43
CA LYS A 65 1.36 0.89 -15.15
C LYS A 65 0.71 2.10 -14.47
N TRP A 66 -0.13 1.89 -13.47
CA TRP A 66 -0.97 2.94 -12.89
C TRP A 66 -0.54 3.33 -11.47
N PHE A 67 -0.07 2.40 -10.65
CA PHE A 67 0.04 2.59 -9.20
C PHE A 67 0.99 3.72 -8.82
N LEU A 68 2.24 3.68 -9.28
CA LEU A 68 3.24 4.72 -8.97
C LEU A 68 2.86 6.10 -9.50
N ASN A 69 2.00 6.16 -10.53
CA ASN A 69 1.54 7.43 -11.10
C ASN A 69 0.47 8.11 -10.24
N VAL A 70 -0.20 7.40 -9.35
CA VAL A 70 -1.35 7.93 -8.58
C VAL A 70 -1.19 7.82 -7.07
N ILE A 71 -0.25 7.03 -6.57
CA ILE A 71 0.04 6.94 -5.14
C ILE A 71 0.72 8.22 -4.64
N GLU A 72 0.28 8.71 -3.49
CA GLU A 72 0.88 9.84 -2.75
C GLU A 72 1.73 9.33 -1.60
N LYS A 73 1.16 8.45 -0.77
CA LYS A 73 1.85 7.83 0.37
C LYS A 73 1.62 6.34 0.40
N TRP A 74 2.66 5.59 0.72
CA TRP A 74 2.55 4.16 0.91
C TRP A 74 3.56 3.69 1.96
N PHE A 75 3.04 3.23 3.09
CA PHE A 75 3.85 2.86 4.25
C PHE A 75 3.55 1.44 4.72
N TRP A 76 4.56 0.80 5.30
CA TRP A 76 4.45 -0.47 6.02
C TRP A 76 5.15 -0.33 7.38
N PHE A 77 4.37 -0.49 8.44
CA PHE A 77 4.81 -0.51 9.84
C PHE A 77 4.65 -1.91 10.47
N ASP A 78 5.57 -2.28 11.35
CA ASP A 78 5.50 -3.56 12.07
C ASP A 78 4.43 -3.54 13.18
N ASP A 79 4.23 -2.39 13.85
CA ASP A 79 3.20 -2.16 14.88
C ASP A 79 2.27 -0.99 14.49
N GLU A 80 0.98 -1.10 14.78
CA GLU A 80 0.01 0.01 14.60
C GLU A 80 0.15 1.10 15.67
N ASN A 81 0.80 0.80 16.80
CA ASN A 81 0.98 1.72 17.93
C ASN A 81 2.29 2.52 17.87
N ASP A 82 3.21 2.13 16.97
CA ASP A 82 4.53 2.75 16.82
C ASP A 82 4.73 3.24 15.37
N VAL A 83 3.83 4.13 14.95
CA VAL A 83 3.82 4.67 13.58
C VAL A 83 4.61 5.97 13.53
N ASP A 84 5.79 5.93 12.91
CA ASP A 84 6.55 7.13 12.55
C ASP A 84 6.44 7.41 11.04
N TRP A 85 5.64 8.41 10.67
CA TRP A 85 5.45 8.81 9.28
C TRP A 85 6.69 9.43 8.63
N ASN A 86 7.73 9.74 9.41
CA ASN A 86 9.03 10.21 8.89
C ASN A 86 10.04 9.07 8.76
N ASP A 87 9.68 7.84 9.14
CA ASP A 87 10.55 6.69 8.96
C ASP A 87 10.66 6.33 7.48
N VAL A 88 11.83 6.64 6.94
CA VAL A 88 12.22 6.34 5.56
C VAL A 88 12.27 4.83 5.29
N GLY A 89 12.51 4.01 6.32
CA GLY A 89 12.48 2.55 6.23
C GLY A 89 11.06 2.00 6.02
N ALA A 90 10.07 2.66 6.63
CA ALA A 90 8.65 2.32 6.49
C ALA A 90 8.04 2.82 5.17
N ASP A 91 8.63 3.83 4.54
CA ASP A 91 8.17 4.36 3.23
C ASP A 91 8.49 3.37 2.09
N CYS A 92 7.44 2.69 1.62
CA CYS A 92 7.53 1.76 0.52
C CYS A 92 7.97 2.44 -0.78
N ILE A 93 7.52 3.68 -1.05
CA ILE A 93 7.87 4.42 -2.28
C ILE A 93 9.36 4.73 -2.28
N HIS A 94 9.88 5.21 -1.16
CA HIS A 94 11.31 5.48 -1.00
C HIS A 94 12.13 4.20 -1.21
N SER A 95 11.71 3.09 -0.61
CA SER A 95 12.39 1.79 -0.76
C SER A 95 12.44 1.30 -2.21
N ILE A 96 11.38 1.52 -2.99
CA ILE A 96 11.33 1.11 -4.41
C ILE A 96 12.29 1.96 -5.25
N ASN A 97 12.35 3.26 -4.99
CA ASN A 97 13.24 4.16 -5.73
C ASN A 97 14.72 3.86 -5.48
N ILE A 98 15.08 3.40 -4.28
CA ILE A 98 16.47 3.00 -3.98
C ILE A 98 16.80 1.63 -4.58
N TYR A 99 15.93 0.64 -4.40
CA TYR A 99 16.26 -0.76 -4.66
C TYR A 99 15.76 -1.31 -6.01
N GLY A 100 14.99 -0.52 -6.77
CA GLY A 100 14.62 -0.84 -8.17
C GLY A 100 13.85 -2.15 -8.35
N VAL A 101 12.95 -2.48 -7.42
CA VAL A 101 12.22 -3.76 -7.37
C VAL A 101 11.11 -3.88 -8.44
#